data_AF-A0A3E0I988-F1
#
_entry.id   AF-A0A3E0I988-F1
#
_cell.length_a   1.000
_cell.length_b   1.000
_cell.length_c   1.000
_cell.angle_alpha   90.00
_cell.angle_beta   90.00
_cell.angle_gamma   90.00
#
_symmetry.space_group_name_H-M   'P 1'
#
loop_
_entity.id
_entity.type
_entity.pdbx_description
1 polymer ?
#
loop_
_entity_poly.entity_id
_entity_poly.type
_entity_poly.pdbx_seq_one_letter_code
_entity_poly.pdbx_strand_id
1 'polypeptide(L)'
;MPIRVQMVRPAAEFRDAMRRRERKAYDQWKADFERRGCAAMGYRMEGVDLDRLCVRHLTDNLRVVVAFLSREEALIIALGPHDETDRRMNIYSFVYQAAECDVPTGKRTKPSCCDTDGFPPVDAELAERLADNIRAMEKAMRRRRS
;
A
#
# COMPACT_ATOMS: atom_id res chain seq x y z
N MET A 1 16.87 -12.55 0.05
CA MET A 1 15.88 -13.51 -0.47
C MET A 1 14.86 -12.74 -1.28
N PRO A 2 14.48 -13.21 -2.47
CA PRO A 2 13.46 -12.54 -3.26
C PRO A 2 12.09 -12.63 -2.58
N ILE A 3 11.29 -11.57 -2.66
CA ILE A 3 9.93 -11.51 -2.12
C ILE A 3 8.90 -11.74 -3.22
N ARG A 4 7.90 -12.57 -2.94
CA ARG A 4 6.73 -12.75 -3.81
C ARG A 4 5.74 -11.62 -3.54
N VAL A 5 5.24 -11.01 -4.62
CA VAL A 5 4.36 -9.83 -4.52
C VAL A 5 3.01 -10.15 -5.11
N GLN A 6 1.99 -10.05 -4.26
CA GLN A 6 0.58 -10.08 -4.63
C GLN A 6 0.01 -8.66 -4.61
N MET A 7 -1.19 -8.49 -5.16
CA MET A 7 -1.86 -7.20 -5.21
C MET A 7 -3.37 -7.37 -5.15
N VAL A 8 -4.04 -6.51 -4.38
CA VAL A 8 -5.50 -6.45 -4.38
C VAL A 8 -6.03 -5.92 -5.71
N ARG A 9 -7.27 -6.28 -6.06
CA ARG A 9 -7.83 -5.96 -7.37
C ARG A 9 -7.85 -4.45 -7.70
N PRO A 10 -8.26 -3.52 -6.81
CA PRO A 10 -8.24 -2.09 -7.14
C PRO A 10 -6.86 -1.57 -7.52
N ALA A 11 -5.81 -2.04 -6.82
CA ALA A 11 -4.45 -1.67 -7.13
C ALA A 11 -3.99 -2.26 -8.47
N ALA A 12 -4.42 -3.49 -8.80
CA ALA A 12 -4.13 -4.11 -10.10
C ALA A 12 -4.82 -3.36 -11.25
N GLU A 13 -6.10 -2.99 -11.09
CA GLU A 13 -6.87 -2.17 -12.03
C GLU A 13 -6.21 -0.80 -12.23
N PHE A 14 -5.77 -0.14 -11.14
CA PHE A 14 -5.02 1.12 -11.23
C PHE A 14 -3.72 0.94 -12.01
N ARG A 15 -2.94 -0.11 -11.72
CA ARG A 15 -1.69 -0.44 -12.43
C ARG A 15 -1.90 -0.67 -13.93
N ASP A 16 -3.03 -1.26 -14.31
CA ASP A 16 -3.36 -1.50 -15.72
C ASP A 16 -3.81 -0.21 -16.45
N ALA A 17 -4.37 0.76 -15.71
CA ALA A 17 -4.77 2.07 -16.25
C ALA A 17 -3.65 3.14 -16.24
N MET A 18 -2.47 2.82 -15.70
CA MET A 18 -1.35 3.77 -15.58
C MET A 18 -0.88 4.34 -16.91
N ARG A 19 -0.46 5.61 -16.89
CA ARG A 19 0.27 6.22 -18.01
C ARG A 19 1.66 5.60 -18.11
N ARG A 20 2.27 5.67 -19.30
CA ARG A 20 3.59 5.07 -19.58
C ARG A 20 4.69 5.46 -18.56
N ARG A 21 4.71 6.71 -18.12
CA ARG A 21 5.68 7.22 -17.13
C ARG A 21 5.48 6.57 -15.75
N GLU A 22 4.24 6.50 -15.28
CA GLU A 22 3.85 5.88 -14.01
C GLU A 22 4.14 4.38 -14.03
N ARG A 23 3.78 3.71 -15.14
CA ARG A 23 4.04 2.28 -15.34
C ARG A 23 5.53 1.96 -15.27
N LYS A 24 6.37 2.77 -15.92
CA LYS A 24 7.84 2.61 -15.85
C LYS A 24 8.36 2.75 -14.42
N ALA A 25 7.90 3.75 -13.66
CA ALA A 25 8.30 3.95 -12.27
C ALA A 25 7.86 2.78 -11.37
N TYR A 26 6.63 2.29 -11.57
CA TYR A 26 6.11 1.11 -10.88
C TYR A 26 6.93 -0.15 -11.19
N ASP A 27 7.20 -0.45 -12.46
CA ASP A 27 7.94 -1.65 -12.85
C ASP A 27 9.39 -1.62 -12.32
N GLN A 28 10.04 -0.46 -12.32
CA GLN A 28 11.37 -0.27 -11.74
C GLN A 28 11.36 -0.50 -10.22
N TRP A 29 10.40 0.09 -9.52
CA TRP A 29 10.24 -0.14 -8.08
C TRP A 29 9.92 -1.61 -7.78
N LYS A 30 9.02 -2.24 -8.53
CA LYS A 30 8.61 -3.62 -8.31
C LYS A 30 9.80 -4.58 -8.44
N ALA A 31 10.61 -4.43 -9.48
CA ALA A 31 11.81 -5.25 -9.68
C ALA A 31 12.81 -5.09 -8.51
N ASP A 32 12.93 -3.86 -7.99
CA ASP A 32 13.78 -3.58 -6.84
C ASP A 32 13.20 -4.12 -5.53
N PHE A 33 11.89 -4.01 -5.36
CA PHE A 33 11.13 -4.51 -4.22
C PHE A 33 11.20 -6.04 -4.15
N GLU A 34 10.98 -6.73 -5.26
CA GLU A 34 11.12 -8.19 -5.36
C GLU A 34 12.52 -8.69 -4.97
N ARG A 35 13.55 -7.86 -5.16
CA ARG A 35 14.93 -8.22 -4.80
C ARG A 35 15.29 -7.86 -3.35
N ARG A 36 14.83 -6.71 -2.85
CA ARG A 36 15.31 -6.10 -1.59
C ARG A 36 14.27 -6.07 -0.46
N GLY A 37 13.02 -6.44 -0.72
CA GLY A 37 11.95 -6.43 0.29
C GLY A 37 11.76 -5.04 0.91
N CYS A 38 11.65 -4.97 2.25
CA CYS A 38 11.41 -3.73 2.97
C CYS A 38 12.44 -2.63 2.67
N ALA A 39 13.67 -2.97 2.29
CA ALA A 39 14.71 -1.99 1.99
C ALA A 39 14.48 -1.20 0.69
N ALA A 40 13.54 -1.65 -0.15
CA ALA A 40 13.05 -0.88 -1.31
C ALA A 40 11.86 0.03 -0.96
N MET A 41 11.31 -0.09 0.26
CA MET A 41 10.25 0.78 0.76
C MET A 41 10.83 2.08 1.34
N GLY A 42 9.96 3.01 1.73
CA GLY A 42 10.36 4.26 2.38
C GLY A 42 10.19 4.18 3.89
N TYR A 43 8.93 4.21 4.34
CA TYR A 43 8.57 4.36 5.75
C TYR A 43 7.31 3.57 6.07
N ARG A 44 7.04 3.33 7.36
CA ARG A 44 5.76 2.77 7.82
C ARG A 44 4.73 3.87 7.97
N MET A 45 3.46 3.53 7.76
CA MET A 45 2.37 4.42 8.14
C MET A 45 2.35 4.59 9.66
N GLU A 46 1.59 5.58 10.13
CA GLU A 46 1.40 5.84 11.54
C GLU A 46 -0.07 5.69 11.88
N GLY A 47 -0.33 5.21 13.10
CA GLY A 47 -1.65 4.81 13.58
C GLY A 47 -1.61 3.40 14.13
N VAL A 48 -2.52 3.10 15.06
CA VAL A 48 -2.71 1.73 15.57
C VAL A 48 -3.05 0.81 14.39
N ASP A 49 -2.39 -0.34 14.32
CA ASP A 49 -2.41 -1.32 13.23
C ASP A 49 -1.81 -0.85 11.88
N LEU A 50 -1.86 0.43 11.56
CA LEU A 50 -1.28 0.96 10.32
C LEU A 50 0.25 0.99 10.33
N ASP A 51 0.87 0.97 11.50
CA ASP A 51 2.33 0.92 11.65
C ASP A 51 2.98 -0.34 11.07
N ARG A 52 2.17 -1.32 10.67
CA ARG A 52 2.58 -2.52 9.92
C ARG A 52 2.55 -2.34 8.40
N LEU A 53 2.02 -1.23 7.90
CA LEU A 53 1.97 -0.92 6.47
C LEU A 53 3.16 -0.07 6.06
N CYS A 54 3.80 -0.42 4.96
CA CYS A 54 4.91 0.34 4.38
C CYS A 54 4.49 1.12 3.15
N VAL A 55 5.03 2.33 3.03
CA VAL A 55 4.77 3.26 1.92
C VAL A 55 6.04 3.52 1.13
N ARG A 56 5.91 3.59 -0.19
CA ARG A 56 6.95 4.11 -1.10
C ARG A 56 6.38 5.15 -2.04
N HIS A 57 7.14 6.21 -2.26
CA HIS A 57 6.89 7.21 -3.31
C HIS A 57 7.57 6.73 -4.59
N LEU A 58 6.85 6.77 -5.73
CA LEU A 58 7.33 6.24 -7.00
C LEU A 58 7.77 7.36 -7.95
N THR A 59 6.82 8.13 -8.46
CA THR A 59 7.06 9.33 -9.30
C THR A 59 5.97 10.34 -8.98
N ASP A 60 6.30 11.63 -9.01
CA ASP A 60 5.35 12.72 -8.78
C ASP A 60 4.53 12.45 -7.51
N ASN A 61 3.21 12.33 -7.68
CA ASN A 61 2.28 12.05 -6.61
C ASN A 61 1.89 10.56 -6.46
N LEU A 62 2.54 9.64 -7.17
CA LEU A 62 2.20 8.22 -7.12
C LEU A 62 2.84 7.53 -5.90
N ARG A 63 2.00 6.86 -5.11
CA ARG A 63 2.40 6.14 -3.90
C ARG A 63 1.94 4.69 -4.02
N VAL A 64 2.69 3.80 -3.36
CA VAL A 64 2.32 2.40 -3.15
C VAL A 64 2.34 2.09 -1.67
N VAL A 65 1.34 1.35 -1.19
CA VAL A 65 1.19 0.90 0.18
C VAL A 65 1.18 -0.62 0.19
N VAL A 66 2.02 -1.21 1.03
CA VAL A 66 2.31 -2.64 1.07
C VAL A 66 2.19 -3.15 2.50
N ALA A 67 1.54 -4.30 2.66
CA ALA A 67 1.59 -5.13 3.86
C ALA A 67 2.51 -6.34 3.60
N PHE A 68 3.15 -6.86 4.65
CA PHE A 68 3.98 -8.07 4.57
C PHE A 68 3.24 -9.23 5.26
N LEU A 69 2.90 -10.28 4.51
CA LEU A 69 2.33 -11.51 5.07
C LEU A 69 3.41 -12.36 5.74
N SER A 70 4.62 -12.31 5.19
CA SER A 70 5.81 -12.95 5.75
C SER A 70 7.06 -12.19 5.32
N ARG A 71 8.24 -12.70 5.68
CA ARG A 71 9.52 -12.15 5.19
C ARG A 71 9.72 -12.34 3.68
N GLU A 72 8.99 -13.26 3.08
CA GLU A 72 9.08 -13.63 1.66
C GLU A 72 7.83 -13.31 0.87
N GLU A 73 6.78 -12.77 1.49
CA GLU A 73 5.52 -12.48 0.84
C GLU A 73 4.98 -11.11 1.23
N ALA A 74 4.60 -10.34 0.23
CA ALA A 74 4.00 -9.02 0.39
C ALA A 74 2.73 -8.87 -0.45
N LEU A 75 1.82 -8.04 0.05
CA LEU A 75 0.58 -7.66 -0.60
C LEU A 75 0.56 -6.16 -0.83
N ILE A 76 0.45 -5.74 -2.09
CA ILE A 76 0.15 -4.36 -2.44
C ILE A 76 -1.32 -4.11 -2.08
N ILE A 77 -1.53 -3.31 -1.03
CA ILE A 77 -2.84 -2.90 -0.50
C ILE A 77 -3.42 -1.76 -1.31
N ALA A 78 -2.59 -0.79 -1.69
CA ALA A 78 -3.03 0.37 -2.45
C ALA A 78 -1.94 0.89 -3.38
N LEU A 79 -2.36 1.42 -4.53
CA LEU A 79 -1.51 2.03 -5.52
C LEU A 79 -2.30 3.16 -6.17
N GLY A 80 -1.78 4.38 -6.12
CA GLY A 80 -2.53 5.55 -6.56
C GLY A 80 -1.90 6.87 -6.15
N PRO A 81 -2.48 7.99 -6.60
CA PRO A 81 -1.99 9.30 -6.24
C PRO A 81 -2.27 9.59 -4.76
N HIS A 82 -1.38 10.34 -4.12
CA HIS A 82 -1.74 11.09 -2.92
C HIS A 82 -2.05 12.52 -3.33
N ASP A 83 -3.33 12.86 -3.18
CA ASP A 83 -3.93 14.13 -3.57
C ASP A 83 -4.67 14.70 -2.35
N GLU A 84 -4.12 15.75 -1.75
CA GLU A 84 -4.73 16.39 -0.58
C GLU A 84 -5.96 17.24 -0.95
N THR A 85 -6.15 17.53 -2.24
CA THR A 85 -7.26 18.35 -2.75
C THR A 85 -8.51 17.52 -3.09
N ASP A 86 -8.34 16.28 -3.56
CA ASP A 86 -9.44 15.33 -3.78
C ASP A 86 -9.29 14.07 -2.91
N ARG A 87 -10.05 14.03 -1.82
CA ARG A 87 -10.08 12.90 -0.89
C ARG A 87 -10.49 11.58 -1.55
N ARG A 88 -11.24 11.59 -2.66
CA ARG A 88 -11.65 10.37 -3.37
C ARG A 88 -10.51 9.77 -4.18
N MET A 89 -9.60 10.61 -4.66
CA MET A 89 -8.41 10.17 -5.40
C MET A 89 -7.22 9.92 -4.48
N ASN A 90 -7.30 10.37 -3.22
CA ASN A 90 -6.24 10.19 -2.24
C ASN A 90 -6.11 8.73 -1.78
N ILE A 91 -4.98 8.12 -2.08
CA ILE A 91 -4.59 6.77 -1.65
C ILE A 91 -4.73 6.52 -0.14
N TYR A 92 -4.44 7.51 0.71
CA TYR A 92 -4.53 7.31 2.16
C TYR A 92 -5.96 7.25 2.64
N SER A 93 -6.88 8.04 2.06
CA SER A 93 -8.31 7.92 2.37
C SER A 93 -8.81 6.51 2.11
N PHE A 94 -8.37 5.90 1.00
CA PHE A 94 -8.70 4.52 0.67
C PHE A 94 -8.15 3.53 1.70
N VAL A 95 -6.88 3.68 2.09
CA VAL A 95 -6.26 2.80 3.10
C VAL A 95 -6.93 2.94 4.46
N TYR A 96 -7.20 4.17 4.92
CA TYR A 96 -7.88 4.40 6.20
C TYR A 96 -9.30 3.82 6.19
N GLN A 97 -10.03 3.95 5.08
CA GLN A 97 -11.34 3.33 4.93
C GLN A 97 -11.27 1.80 4.97
N ALA A 98 -10.28 1.20 4.31
CA ALA A 98 -10.08 -0.26 4.33
C ALA A 98 -9.66 -0.77 5.72
N ALA A 99 -8.89 0.02 6.45
CA ALA A 99 -8.45 -0.28 7.81
C ALA A 99 -9.50 0.07 8.88
N GLU A 100 -10.65 0.63 8.49
CA GLU A 100 -11.73 1.05 9.39
C GLU A 100 -11.25 1.97 10.52
N CYS A 101 -10.28 2.85 10.21
CA CYS A 101 -9.65 3.72 11.19
C CYS A 101 -9.76 5.20 10.79
N ASP A 102 -9.71 6.06 11.81
CA ASP A 102 -9.65 7.50 11.59
C ASP A 102 -8.30 7.97 11.05
N VAL A 103 -8.31 9.09 10.33
CA VAL A 103 -7.08 9.74 9.87
C VAL A 103 -6.32 10.26 11.09
N PRO A 104 -5.04 9.87 11.28
CA PRO A 104 -4.25 10.36 12.40
C PRO A 104 -4.12 11.89 12.37
N THR A 105 -4.40 12.53 13.51
CA THR A 105 -4.22 13.97 13.71
C THR A 105 -2.89 14.20 14.44
N GLY A 106 -1.89 14.76 13.75
CA GLY A 106 -0.58 15.01 14.36
C GLY A 106 0.59 15.01 13.38
N LYS A 107 1.77 15.38 13.91
CA LYS A 107 3.02 15.38 13.14
C LYS A 107 3.54 13.95 12.98
N ARG A 108 3.71 13.53 11.72
CA ARG A 108 4.21 12.20 11.37
C ARG A 108 5.73 12.12 11.47
N THR A 109 6.26 11.11 12.16
CA THR A 109 7.70 10.80 12.31
C THR A 109 8.25 9.95 11.17
N LYS A 110 7.40 9.24 10.40
CA LYS A 110 7.74 8.39 9.25
C LYS A 110 8.88 7.41 9.54
N PRO A 111 8.68 6.44 10.46
CA PRO A 111 9.72 5.47 10.80
C PRO A 111 10.09 4.62 9.58
N SER A 112 11.34 4.16 9.48
CA SER A 112 11.79 3.26 8.42
C SER A 112 10.88 2.04 8.29
N CYS A 113 10.63 1.60 7.04
CA CYS A 113 9.86 0.37 6.80
C CYS A 113 10.54 -0.84 7.45
N CYS A 114 11.84 -1.06 7.19
CA CYS A 114 12.57 -2.09 7.93
C CYS A 114 12.78 -1.66 9.39
N ASP A 115 12.74 -2.64 10.28
CA ASP A 115 13.24 -2.48 11.65
C ASP A 115 14.78 -2.37 11.70
N THR A 116 15.33 -2.30 12.91
CA THR A 116 16.78 -2.18 13.15
C THR A 116 17.57 -3.40 12.69
N ASP A 117 16.92 -4.56 12.60
CA ASP A 117 17.53 -5.82 12.15
C ASP A 117 17.36 -6.03 10.63
N GLY A 118 16.73 -5.08 9.94
CA GLY A 118 16.50 -5.12 8.49
C GLY A 118 15.30 -5.95 8.08
N PHE A 119 14.39 -6.28 8.99
CA PHE A 119 13.19 -7.06 8.70
C PHE A 119 11.95 -6.19 8.49
N PRO A 120 11.00 -6.64 7.64
CA PRO A 120 9.71 -5.96 7.48
C PRO A 120 8.82 -6.10 8.72
N PRO A 121 7.85 -5.19 8.91
CA PRO A 121 6.84 -5.31 9.94
C PRO A 121 5.77 -6.31 9.49
N VAL A 122 6.07 -7.61 9.61
CA VAL A 122 5.17 -8.69 9.21
C VAL A 122 3.91 -8.70 10.08
N ASP A 123 2.75 -8.73 9.42
CA ASP A 123 1.44 -8.92 10.06
C ASP A 123 0.46 -9.51 9.03
N ALA A 124 0.38 -10.84 9.00
CA ALA A 124 -0.46 -11.57 8.05
C ALA A 124 -1.95 -11.35 8.32
N GLU A 125 -2.36 -11.31 9.58
CA GLU A 125 -3.76 -11.13 9.98
C GLU A 125 -4.28 -9.77 9.52
N LEU A 126 -3.50 -8.71 9.74
CA LEU A 126 -3.83 -7.38 9.22
C LEU A 126 -3.89 -7.38 7.69
N ALA A 127 -2.90 -7.98 7.01
CA ALA A 127 -2.85 -8.01 5.55
C ALA A 127 -4.09 -8.67 4.95
N GLU A 128 -4.50 -9.82 5.51
CA GLU A 128 -5.68 -10.57 5.11
C GLU A 128 -6.98 -9.79 5.40
N ARG A 129 -7.10 -9.22 6.60
CA ARG A 129 -8.24 -8.36 6.99
C ARG A 129 -8.42 -7.19 6.05
N LEU A 130 -7.33 -6.48 5.71
CA LEU A 130 -7.36 -5.38 4.75
C LEU A 130 -7.78 -5.84 3.35
N ALA A 131 -7.27 -6.98 2.89
CA ALA A 131 -7.65 -7.55 1.61
C ALA A 131 -9.15 -7.86 1.54
N ASP A 132 -9.72 -8.39 2.62
CA ASP A 132 -11.14 -8.73 2.72
C ASP A 132 -12.03 -7.49 2.79
N ASN A 133 -11.64 -6.50 3.58
CA ASN A 133 -12.33 -5.21 3.65
C ASN A 133 -12.35 -4.51 2.29
N ILE A 134 -11.21 -4.51 1.57
CA ILE A 134 -11.13 -3.98 0.20
C ILE A 134 -12.08 -4.73 -0.73
N ARG A 135 -12.09 -6.07 -0.69
CA ARG A 135 -13.01 -6.88 -1.50
C ARG A 135 -14.48 -6.56 -1.19
N ALA A 136 -14.83 -6.34 0.08
CA ALA A 136 -16.17 -5.95 0.49
C ALA A 136 -16.55 -4.55 -0.01
N MET A 137 -15.65 -3.57 0.11
CA MET A 137 -15.82 -2.20 -0.40
C MET A 137 -16.12 -2.21 -1.91
N GLU A 138 -15.35 -2.97 -2.69
CA GLU A 138 -15.56 -3.09 -4.13
C GLU A 138 -16.94 -3.69 -4.47
N LYS A 139 -17.36 -4.74 -3.74
CA LYS A 139 -18.66 -5.37 -3.92
C LYS A 139 -19.79 -4.38 -3.63
N ALA A 140 -19.66 -3.57 -2.58
CA ALA A 140 -20.62 -2.53 -2.24
C ALA A 140 -20.69 -1.42 -3.31
N MET A 141 -19.54 -0.97 -3.82
CA MET A 141 -19.50 0.05 -4.89
C MET A 141 -20.15 -0.44 -6.19
N ARG A 142 -19.93 -1.71 -6.57
CA ARG A 142 -20.56 -2.29 -7.76
C ARG A 142 -22.08 -2.35 -7.65
N ARG A 143 -22.60 -2.74 -6.49
CA ARG A 143 -24.06 -2.78 -6.21
C ARG A 143 -24.74 -1.41 -6.23
N ARG A 144 -24.00 -0.33 -5.94
CA ARG A 144 -24.55 1.04 -5.98
C ARG A 144 -24.60 1.62 -7.40
N ARG A 145 -23.92 1.00 -8.37
CA ARG A 145 -23.86 1.44 -9.77
C ARG A 145 -24.81 0.67 -10.69
N SER A 146 -25.38 -0.43 -10.19
CA SER A 146 -26.46 -1.22 -10.82
C SER A 146 -27.81 -0.69 -10.39
#